data_AF-A0A8B9P1G9-F1
#
_entry.id   AF-A0A8B9P1G9-F1
#
_cell.length_a   1.000
_cell.length_b   1.000
_cell.length_c   1.000
_cell.angle_alpha   90.00
_cell.angle_beta   90.00
_cell.angle_gamma   90.00
#
_symmetry.space_group_name_H-M   'P 1'
#
loop_
_entity.id
_entity.type
_entity.pdbx_description
1 polymer ?
#
loop_
_entity_poly.entity_id
_entity_poly.type
_entity_poly.pdbx_seq_one_letter_code
_entity_poly.pdbx_strand_id
1 'polypeptide(L)'
;LKGAEKEKPVPQRFNRYVSKRRDSVTGLQVKEEIIEMKDVFSVKLKRRRFVGQKKGGTLLGITIFKCLNKEENKLTDCTIHLHNFSEDHCHSWFRCLKEILSGFQNRPKSLKVFVNPSSHKREATHVYYEQVAPLFQLADIKTDVTVTEYEGHALSVLKECELWAFDGIVCVGGDGSVSEIAHGLLLKAQIDAGKDTDYVLRPVRAPLPLGVIPAGEAKNTITVC
;
A
#
# COMPACT_ATOMS: atom_id res chain seq x y z
N LEU A 1 -11.20 -7.57 47.24
CA LEU A 1 -11.85 -6.46 46.50
C LEU A 1 -10.83 -5.34 46.29
N LYS A 2 -10.05 -5.42 45.21
CA LYS A 2 -9.24 -4.30 44.71
C LYS A 2 -9.48 -4.21 43.21
N GLY A 3 -9.86 -3.01 42.79
CA GLY A 3 -10.52 -2.72 41.52
C GLY A 3 -9.61 -2.88 40.30
N ALA A 4 -10.21 -3.36 39.22
CA ALA A 4 -9.66 -3.30 37.87
C ALA A 4 -9.75 -1.85 37.35
N GLU A 5 -8.61 -1.26 37.06
CA GLU A 5 -8.55 -0.05 36.23
C GLU A 5 -8.96 -0.43 34.80
N LYS A 6 -10.05 0.17 34.33
CA LYS A 6 -10.48 0.07 32.93
C LYS A 6 -9.52 0.89 32.06
N GLU A 7 -8.85 0.23 31.12
CA GLU A 7 -8.13 0.90 30.03
C GLU A 7 -9.06 1.88 29.32
N LYS A 8 -8.62 3.14 29.19
CA LYS A 8 -9.35 4.16 28.44
C LYS A 8 -9.06 3.97 26.94
N PRO A 9 -10.07 4.06 26.05
CA PRO A 9 -9.86 3.92 24.62
C PRO A 9 -9.01 5.08 24.07
N VAL A 10 -8.08 4.72 23.18
CA VAL A 10 -7.23 5.64 22.41
C VAL A 10 -8.14 6.50 21.50
N PRO A 11 -7.97 7.84 21.46
CA PRO A 11 -8.83 8.70 20.66
C PRO A 11 -8.65 8.45 19.15
N GLN A 12 -9.71 7.98 18.49
CA GLN A 12 -9.77 7.67 17.05
C GLN A 12 -10.04 8.91 16.15
N ARG A 13 -10.09 10.12 16.72
CA ARG A 13 -10.48 11.33 15.99
C ARG A 13 -9.56 12.49 16.37
N PHE A 14 -8.97 13.13 15.37
CA PHE A 14 -8.17 14.33 15.54
C PHE A 14 -8.95 15.53 15.00
N ASN A 15 -9.50 16.37 15.88
CA ASN A 15 -10.09 17.66 15.52
C ASN A 15 -9.03 18.75 15.70
N ARG A 16 -8.75 19.58 14.69
CA ARG A 16 -7.95 20.79 14.91
C ARG A 16 -8.59 22.03 14.28
N TYR A 17 -8.79 23.02 15.13
CA TYR A 17 -9.16 24.40 14.80
C TYR A 17 -7.96 25.13 14.17
N VAL A 18 -8.15 25.71 13.00
CA VAL A 18 -7.24 26.72 12.44
C VAL A 18 -7.90 28.08 12.65
N SER A 19 -7.46 28.81 13.67
CA SER A 19 -7.91 30.19 13.89
C SER A 19 -7.16 31.12 12.93
N LYS A 20 -7.81 31.53 11.85
CA LYS A 20 -7.47 32.78 11.15
C LYS A 20 -8.22 33.90 11.86
N ARG A 21 -7.51 34.80 12.54
CA ARG A 21 -8.06 36.12 12.88
C ARG A 21 -8.47 36.78 11.55
N ARG A 22 -9.76 37.10 11.44
CA ARG A 22 -10.37 37.79 10.30
C ARG A 22 -10.14 39.28 10.47
N ASP A 23 -9.91 39.95 9.35
CA ASP A 23 -10.66 41.17 9.06
C ASP A 23 -11.46 40.94 7.77
N SER A 24 -12.76 41.27 7.88
CA SER A 24 -13.78 41.48 6.85
C SER A 24 -14.12 40.41 5.79
N VAL A 25 -15.34 39.88 5.97
CA VAL A 25 -16.40 39.66 4.96
C VAL A 25 -16.03 38.92 3.67
N THR A 26 -16.16 37.60 3.69
CA THR A 26 -16.85 36.77 2.66
C THR A 26 -16.88 35.34 3.17
N GLY A 27 -18.06 34.72 3.18
CA GLY A 27 -18.27 33.38 3.72
C GLY A 27 -17.56 32.30 2.91
N LEU A 28 -16.33 31.96 3.29
CA LEU A 28 -15.67 30.75 2.82
C LEU A 28 -16.35 29.56 3.51
N GLN A 29 -17.14 28.79 2.76
CA GLN A 29 -17.53 27.44 3.20
C GLN A 29 -16.25 26.62 3.40
N VAL A 30 -15.88 26.39 4.64
CA VAL A 30 -14.79 25.47 4.99
C VAL A 30 -15.33 24.07 4.77
N LYS A 31 -14.95 23.44 3.64
CA LYS A 31 -15.18 22.01 3.44
C LYS A 31 -14.27 21.25 4.39
N GLU A 32 -14.87 20.62 5.40
CA GLU A 32 -14.16 19.65 6.24
C GLU A 32 -13.94 18.37 5.42
N GLU A 33 -12.68 18.03 5.15
CA GLU A 33 -12.32 16.75 4.54
C GLU A 33 -11.92 15.79 5.66
N ILE A 34 -12.71 14.73 5.84
CA ILE A 34 -12.43 13.67 6.81
C ILE A 34 -11.50 12.65 6.13
N ILE A 35 -10.40 12.32 6.78
CA ILE A 35 -9.43 11.32 6.32
C ILE A 35 -9.54 10.11 7.24
N GLU A 36 -9.91 8.96 6.68
CA GLU A 36 -9.85 7.70 7.43
C GLU A 36 -8.41 7.18 7.46
N MET A 37 -7.88 6.97 8.66
CA MET A 37 -6.48 6.56 8.83
C MET A 37 -6.17 5.17 8.27
N LYS A 38 -7.19 4.32 8.09
CA LYS A 38 -7.07 3.01 7.44
C LYS A 38 -6.69 3.11 5.96
N ASP A 39 -7.05 4.21 5.30
CA ASP A 39 -6.79 4.44 3.88
C ASP A 39 -5.41 5.09 3.66
N VAL A 40 -4.78 5.60 4.72
CA VAL A 40 -3.46 6.24 4.63
C VAL A 40 -2.38 5.17 4.56
N PHE A 41 -1.61 5.14 3.47
CA PHE A 41 -0.50 4.21 3.30
C PHE A 41 0.87 4.83 3.63
N SER A 42 1.02 6.16 3.61
CA SER A 42 2.28 6.81 3.99
C SER A 42 2.11 8.24 4.48
N VAL A 43 3.10 8.71 5.24
CA VAL A 43 3.24 10.11 5.67
C VAL A 43 4.71 10.50 5.55
N LYS A 44 4.99 11.71 5.03
CA LYS A 44 6.35 12.25 4.88
C LYS A 44 6.44 13.73 5.25
N LEU A 45 7.59 14.14 5.78
CA LEU A 45 7.93 15.56 5.96
C LEU A 45 8.25 16.20 4.61
N LYS A 46 7.56 17.28 4.27
CA LYS A 46 7.75 18.03 3.02
C LYS A 46 8.80 19.11 3.24
N ARG A 47 9.96 19.00 2.60
CA ARG A 47 11.05 19.99 2.69
C ARG A 47 11.33 20.62 1.33
N ARG A 48 11.59 21.93 1.32
CA ARG A 48 12.18 22.63 0.17
C ARG A 48 13.70 22.56 0.26
N ARG A 49 14.34 22.15 -0.82
CA ARG A 49 15.81 22.08 -0.92
C ARG A 49 16.29 22.93 -2.08
N PHE A 50 17.51 23.46 -1.97
CA PHE A 50 18.18 24.08 -3.09
C PHE A 50 18.74 23.01 -4.04
N VAL A 51 18.92 23.38 -5.31
CA VAL A 51 19.52 22.49 -6.32
C VAL A 51 20.90 22.04 -5.84
N GLY A 52 21.15 20.73 -5.85
CA GLY A 52 22.40 20.13 -5.36
C GLY A 52 22.45 19.79 -3.85
N GLN A 53 21.48 20.25 -3.05
CA GLN A 53 21.45 19.98 -1.61
C GLN A 53 20.86 18.59 -1.29
N LYS A 54 21.70 17.65 -0.83
CA LYS A 54 21.28 16.27 -0.52
C LYS A 54 20.62 16.09 0.86
N LYS A 55 20.88 16.96 1.83
CA LYS A 55 20.35 16.87 3.21
C LYS A 55 19.88 18.25 3.73
N GLY A 56 18.88 18.24 4.61
CA GLY A 56 18.30 19.46 5.19
C GLY A 56 17.22 20.10 4.31
N GLY A 57 17.09 21.42 4.43
CA GLY A 57 16.10 22.25 3.73
C GLY A 57 14.95 22.70 4.64
N THR A 58 14.32 23.80 4.25
CA THR A 58 13.20 24.41 5.00
C THR A 58 12.01 23.46 5.03
N LEU A 59 11.51 23.16 6.22
CA LEU A 59 10.31 22.35 6.37
C LEU A 59 9.09 23.17 5.97
N LEU A 60 8.32 22.63 5.01
CA LEU A 60 7.12 23.27 4.48
C LEU A 60 5.83 22.67 5.06
N GLY A 61 5.93 21.53 5.74
CA GLY A 61 4.78 20.79 6.25
C GLY A 61 4.92 19.29 6.14
N ILE A 62 3.77 18.62 5.95
CA ILE A 62 3.64 17.16 5.87
C ILE A 62 2.86 16.80 4.60
N THR A 63 3.22 15.68 4.00
CA THR A 63 2.48 15.03 2.93
C THR A 63 1.89 13.73 3.46
N ILE A 64 0.59 13.53 3.27
CA ILE A 64 -0.14 12.30 3.57
C ILE A 64 -0.49 11.64 2.24
N PHE A 65 -0.19 10.35 2.12
CA PHE A 65 -0.52 9.53 0.96
C PHE A 65 -1.62 8.54 1.35
N LYS A 66 -2.77 8.60 0.67
CA LYS A 66 -3.92 7.74 0.91
C LYS A 66 -4.32 6.96 -0.34
N CYS A 67 -4.89 5.78 -0.15
CA CYS A 67 -5.56 5.04 -1.20
C CYS A 67 -7.01 5.53 -1.32
N LEU A 68 -7.52 5.58 -2.54
CA LEU A 68 -8.92 5.86 -2.86
C LEU A 68 -9.48 4.67 -3.61
N ASN A 69 -10.66 4.20 -3.17
CA ASN A 69 -11.45 3.24 -3.92
C ASN A 69 -12.16 3.98 -5.06
N LYS A 70 -11.82 3.64 -6.30
CA LYS A 70 -12.46 4.22 -7.49
C LYS A 70 -13.69 3.41 -7.90
N GLU A 71 -13.59 2.09 -7.82
CA GLU A 71 -14.60 1.07 -8.15
C GLU A 71 -14.45 -0.09 -7.14
N GLU A 72 -15.33 -1.10 -7.16
CA GLU A 72 -15.12 -2.31 -6.36
C GLU A 72 -13.74 -2.91 -6.66
N ASN A 73 -12.96 -3.17 -5.60
CA ASN A 73 -11.62 -3.76 -5.64
C ASN A 73 -10.55 -2.96 -6.40
N LYS A 74 -10.78 -1.69 -6.73
CA LYS A 74 -9.85 -0.86 -7.52
C LYS A 74 -9.33 0.33 -6.74
N LEU A 75 -8.05 0.29 -6.40
CA LEU A 75 -7.36 1.31 -5.61
C LEU A 75 -6.51 2.24 -6.47
N THR A 76 -6.56 3.54 -6.14
CA THR A 76 -5.69 4.58 -6.70
C THR A 76 -5.04 5.39 -5.58
N ASP A 77 -3.89 6.00 -5.84
CA ASP A 77 -3.23 6.85 -4.84
C ASP A 77 -3.70 8.31 -4.90
N CYS A 78 -3.71 8.97 -3.74
CA CYS A 78 -4.01 10.38 -3.59
C CYS A 78 -3.06 11.01 -2.58
N THR A 79 -2.64 12.25 -2.84
CA THR A 79 -1.68 12.97 -2.01
C THR A 79 -2.32 14.22 -1.43
N ILE A 80 -2.22 14.38 -0.10
CA ILE A 80 -2.69 15.56 0.63
C ILE A 80 -1.48 16.29 1.21
N HIS A 81 -1.41 17.61 1.01
CA HIS A 81 -0.35 18.45 1.55
C HIS A 81 -0.88 19.33 2.68
N LEU A 82 -0.30 19.18 3.86
CA LEU A 82 -0.59 20.00 5.03
C LEU A 82 0.59 20.94 5.27
N HIS A 83 0.39 22.23 5.02
CA HIS A 83 1.41 23.25 5.18
C HIS A 83 1.47 23.78 6.60
N ASN A 84 2.67 23.83 7.19
CA ASN A 84 2.91 24.43 8.48
C ASN A 84 4.40 24.82 8.59
N PHE A 85 4.67 26.07 9.00
CA PHE A 85 6.03 26.58 9.13
C PHE A 85 6.68 26.24 10.47
N SER A 86 5.91 25.80 11.47
CA SER A 86 6.46 25.33 12.75
C SER A 86 7.04 23.93 12.57
N GLU A 87 8.36 23.83 12.73
CA GLU A 87 9.04 22.54 12.61
C GLU A 87 8.59 21.54 13.68
N ASP A 88 8.44 22.00 14.92
CA ASP A 88 7.98 21.19 16.04
C ASP A 88 6.58 20.59 15.80
N HIS A 89 5.64 21.40 15.29
CA HIS A 89 4.32 20.90 14.94
C HIS A 89 4.37 19.86 13.82
N CYS A 90 5.17 20.09 12.78
CA CYS A 90 5.31 19.12 11.70
C CYS A 90 5.91 17.80 12.20
N HIS A 91 6.93 17.86 13.05
CA HIS A 91 7.55 16.67 13.63
C HIS A 91 6.58 15.93 14.56
N SER A 92 5.84 16.66 15.40
CA SER A 92 4.82 16.09 16.29
C SER A 92 3.71 15.38 15.52
N TRP A 93 3.14 16.02 14.51
CA TRP A 93 2.12 15.43 13.64
C TRP A 93 2.66 14.23 12.88
N PHE A 94 3.86 14.33 12.29
CA PHE A 94 4.48 13.23 11.56
C PHE A 94 4.66 12.00 12.44
N ARG A 95 5.17 12.19 13.67
CA ARG A 95 5.36 11.11 14.64
C ARG A 95 4.02 10.48 15.03
N CYS A 96 3.05 11.31 15.42
CA CYS A 96 1.72 10.84 15.82
C CYS A 96 1.04 10.03 14.71
N LEU A 97 1.09 10.50 13.47
CA LEU A 97 0.52 9.77 12.33
C LEU A 97 1.28 8.47 12.06
N LYS A 98 2.62 8.48 12.13
CA LYS A 98 3.43 7.26 11.99
C LYS A 98 3.11 6.22 13.07
N GLU A 99 2.91 6.64 14.31
CA GLU A 99 2.50 5.77 15.41
C GLU A 99 1.13 5.14 15.14
N ILE A 100 0.13 5.94 14.74
CA ILE A 100 -1.20 5.43 14.34
C ILE A 100 -1.07 4.41 13.20
N LEU A 101 -0.28 4.73 12.16
CA LEU A 101 -0.07 3.83 11.02
C LEU A 101 0.61 2.52 11.41
N SER A 102 1.52 2.55 12.38
CA SER A 102 2.20 1.35 12.89
C SER A 102 1.28 0.44 13.71
N GLY A 103 0.18 0.98 14.26
CA GLY A 103 -0.80 0.22 15.04
C GLY A 103 -1.73 -0.68 14.21
N PHE A 104 -1.80 -0.49 12.89
CA PHE A 104 -2.63 -1.34 12.01
C PHE A 104 -1.95 -2.69 11.75
N GLN A 105 -2.54 -3.76 12.28
CA GLN A 105 -2.02 -5.14 12.15
C GLN A 105 -2.17 -5.70 10.74
N ASN A 106 -3.24 -5.35 10.02
CA ASN A 106 -3.55 -5.91 8.70
C ASN A 106 -2.81 -5.21 7.55
N ARG A 107 -1.78 -4.41 7.85
CA ARG A 107 -1.03 -3.68 6.82
C ARG A 107 0.15 -4.54 6.37
N PRO A 108 0.26 -4.87 5.07
CA PRO A 108 1.38 -5.66 4.58
C PRO A 108 2.72 -4.95 4.83
N LYS A 109 3.73 -5.74 5.17
CA LYS A 109 5.12 -5.34 5.41
C LYS A 109 6.09 -6.02 4.46
N SER A 110 5.75 -7.21 3.96
CA SER A 110 6.53 -7.94 2.97
C SER A 110 5.65 -8.53 1.88
N LEU A 111 6.00 -8.30 0.62
CA LEU A 111 5.27 -8.82 -0.54
C LEU A 111 6.22 -9.56 -1.48
N LYS A 112 5.76 -10.68 -2.05
CA LYS A 112 6.41 -11.32 -3.20
C LYS A 112 5.77 -10.78 -4.47
N VAL A 113 6.57 -10.22 -5.36
CA VAL A 113 6.12 -9.57 -6.59
C VAL A 113 6.60 -10.37 -7.79
N PHE A 114 5.67 -10.81 -8.63
CA PHE A 114 5.97 -11.38 -9.94
C PHE A 114 5.75 -10.34 -11.02
N VAL A 115 6.74 -10.16 -11.89
CA VAL A 115 6.69 -9.21 -13.00
C VAL A 115 6.86 -9.96 -14.30
N ASN A 116 5.87 -9.92 -15.19
CA ASN A 116 5.99 -10.50 -16.52
C ASN A 116 6.43 -9.45 -17.54
N PRO A 117 7.71 -9.44 -17.97
CA PRO A 117 8.26 -8.41 -18.86
C PRO A 117 7.63 -8.42 -20.25
N SER A 118 7.00 -9.52 -20.66
CA SER A 118 6.33 -9.65 -21.98
C SER A 118 4.90 -9.12 -21.98
N SER A 119 4.33 -8.81 -20.81
CA SER A 119 2.97 -8.28 -20.70
C SER A 119 2.86 -6.86 -21.28
N HIS A 120 1.72 -6.57 -21.91
CA HIS A 120 1.29 -5.24 -22.35
C HIS A 120 2.38 -4.41 -23.03
N LYS A 121 2.68 -4.69 -24.31
CA LYS A 121 3.71 -3.99 -25.11
C LYS A 121 5.10 -3.94 -24.43
N ARG A 122 5.39 -4.87 -23.52
CA ARG A 122 6.62 -4.96 -22.72
C ARG A 122 6.81 -3.83 -21.72
N GLU A 123 5.72 -3.23 -21.23
CA GLU A 123 5.76 -2.12 -20.29
C GLU A 123 5.74 -2.56 -18.82
N ALA A 124 5.41 -3.82 -18.51
CA ALA A 124 5.23 -4.29 -17.12
C ALA A 124 6.44 -4.03 -16.21
N THR A 125 7.65 -4.25 -16.73
CA THR A 125 8.90 -3.96 -16.01
C THR A 125 9.02 -2.47 -15.70
N HIS A 126 8.74 -1.62 -16.68
CA HIS A 126 8.76 -0.16 -16.50
C HIS A 126 7.67 0.30 -15.51
N VAL A 127 6.44 -0.22 -15.64
CA VAL A 127 5.33 0.05 -14.70
C VAL A 127 5.76 -0.31 -13.28
N TYR A 128 6.37 -1.48 -13.08
CA TYR A 128 6.82 -1.88 -11.75
C TYR A 128 7.87 -0.92 -11.19
N TYR A 129 9.00 -0.73 -11.88
CA TYR A 129 10.13 0.02 -11.33
C TYR A 129 9.86 1.54 -11.21
N GLU A 130 9.13 2.14 -12.16
CA GLU A 130 8.93 3.59 -12.18
C GLU A 130 7.68 4.04 -11.42
N GLN A 131 6.66 3.18 -11.27
CA GLN A 131 5.39 3.56 -10.66
C GLN A 131 5.12 2.80 -9.36
N VAL A 132 5.23 1.47 -9.38
CA VAL A 132 4.82 0.61 -8.26
C VAL A 132 5.85 0.56 -7.13
N ALA A 133 7.11 0.28 -7.45
CA ALA A 133 8.17 0.14 -6.45
C ALA A 133 8.34 1.41 -5.59
N PRO A 134 8.24 2.65 -6.13
CA PRO A 134 8.23 3.87 -5.33
C PRO A 134 7.05 3.94 -4.34
N LEU A 135 5.86 3.43 -4.69
CA LEU A 135 4.70 3.39 -3.81
C LEU A 135 4.89 2.38 -2.66
N PHE A 136 5.42 1.19 -2.95
CA PHE A 136 5.76 0.22 -1.90
C PHE A 136 6.85 0.76 -0.97
N GLN A 137 7.87 1.43 -1.52
CA GLN A 137 8.89 2.10 -0.71
C GLN A 137 8.30 3.23 0.14
N LEU A 138 7.37 4.03 -0.40
CA LEU A 138 6.64 5.04 0.35
C LEU A 138 5.87 4.42 1.53
N ALA A 139 5.27 3.25 1.32
CA ALA A 139 4.47 2.54 2.32
C ALA A 139 5.29 1.77 3.38
N ASP A 140 6.63 1.82 3.29
CA ASP A 140 7.57 0.99 4.07
C ASP A 140 7.32 -0.52 3.90
N ILE A 141 6.99 -0.95 2.67
CA ILE A 141 6.78 -2.36 2.31
C ILE A 141 8.05 -2.90 1.65
N LYS A 142 8.54 -4.04 2.14
CA LYS A 142 9.64 -4.79 1.53
C LYS A 142 9.10 -5.65 0.39
N THR A 143 9.78 -5.64 -0.75
CA THR A 143 9.39 -6.45 -1.90
C THR A 143 10.51 -7.41 -2.29
N ASP A 144 10.18 -8.69 -2.43
CA ASP A 144 10.98 -9.69 -3.13
C ASP A 144 10.44 -9.80 -4.55
N VAL A 145 11.27 -9.50 -5.56
CA VAL A 145 10.83 -9.37 -6.95
C VAL A 145 11.37 -10.50 -7.78
N THR A 146 10.48 -11.21 -8.47
CA THR A 146 10.80 -12.22 -9.47
C THR A 146 10.31 -11.74 -10.83
N VAL A 147 11.24 -11.45 -11.73
CA VAL A 147 10.92 -11.20 -13.14
C VAL A 147 10.80 -12.57 -13.82
N THR A 148 9.63 -12.86 -14.39
CA THR A 148 9.40 -14.15 -15.05
C THR A 148 10.09 -14.19 -16.41
N GLU A 149 10.52 -15.38 -16.83
CA GLU A 149 11.38 -15.56 -18.01
C GLU A 149 10.70 -16.39 -19.10
N TYR A 150 9.81 -17.30 -18.70
CA TYR A 150 9.08 -18.21 -19.56
C TYR A 150 7.70 -18.55 -18.96
N GLU A 151 6.82 -19.14 -19.75
CA GLU A 151 5.50 -19.62 -19.30
C GLU A 151 5.64 -20.74 -18.26
N GLY A 152 5.00 -20.59 -17.10
CA GLY A 152 5.15 -21.55 -16.00
C GLY A 152 6.31 -21.24 -15.04
N HIS A 153 7.08 -20.17 -15.25
CA HIS A 153 8.14 -19.77 -14.33
C HIS A 153 7.56 -19.33 -12.97
N ALA A 154 6.51 -18.52 -12.94
CA ALA A 154 5.90 -18.08 -11.67
C ALA A 154 5.34 -19.27 -10.89
N LEU A 155 4.71 -20.22 -11.59
CA LEU A 155 4.25 -21.47 -11.00
C LEU A 155 5.38 -22.27 -10.36
N SER A 156 6.52 -22.39 -11.05
CA SER A 156 7.69 -23.13 -10.56
C SER A 156 8.25 -22.49 -9.29
N VAL A 157 8.39 -21.16 -9.28
CA VAL A 157 8.85 -20.40 -8.11
C VAL A 157 7.87 -20.55 -6.94
N LEU A 158 6.56 -20.46 -7.17
CA LEU A 158 5.55 -20.59 -6.11
C LEU A 158 5.54 -21.97 -5.44
N LYS A 159 5.91 -23.03 -6.17
CA LYS A 159 6.00 -24.39 -5.60
C LYS A 159 7.11 -24.50 -4.56
N GLU A 160 8.24 -23.84 -4.81
CA GLU A 160 9.43 -23.87 -3.94
C GLU A 160 9.46 -22.73 -2.92
N CYS A 161 8.62 -21.71 -3.11
CA CYS A 161 8.58 -20.50 -2.26
C CYS A 161 7.99 -20.77 -0.87
N GLU A 162 8.65 -20.22 0.14
CA GLU A 162 8.15 -20.15 1.52
C GLU A 162 7.09 -19.05 1.66
N LEU A 163 5.82 -19.35 1.34
CA LEU A 163 4.74 -18.37 1.36
C LEU A 163 4.53 -17.70 2.74
N TRP A 164 4.85 -18.38 3.84
CA TRP A 164 4.68 -17.83 5.19
C TRP A 164 5.58 -16.61 5.49
N ALA A 165 6.60 -16.35 4.67
CA ALA A 165 7.50 -15.20 4.81
C ALA A 165 6.88 -13.88 4.27
N PHE A 166 5.75 -13.96 3.57
CA PHE A 166 5.13 -12.81 2.90
C PHE A 166 3.72 -12.56 3.42
N ASP A 167 3.28 -11.31 3.41
CA ASP A 167 1.91 -10.92 3.76
C ASP A 167 0.96 -10.98 2.55
N GLY A 168 1.51 -11.16 1.34
CA GLY A 168 0.74 -11.17 0.10
C GLY A 168 1.60 -11.37 -1.14
N ILE A 169 0.94 -11.75 -2.23
CA ILE A 169 1.53 -11.89 -3.56
C ILE A 169 1.01 -10.76 -4.44
N VAL A 170 1.88 -10.20 -5.29
CA VAL A 170 1.53 -9.19 -6.28
C VAL A 170 1.93 -9.67 -7.67
N CYS A 171 0.98 -9.65 -8.60
CA CYS A 171 1.21 -9.90 -10.02
C CYS A 171 1.25 -8.56 -10.77
N VAL A 172 2.34 -8.26 -11.47
CA VAL A 172 2.45 -7.16 -12.43
C VAL A 172 2.47 -7.76 -13.84
N GLY A 173 1.33 -7.71 -14.53
CA GLY A 173 1.18 -8.41 -15.80
C GLY A 173 -0.24 -8.31 -16.39
N GLY A 174 -0.56 -9.23 -17.29
CA GLY A 174 -1.90 -9.45 -17.80
C GLY A 174 -2.54 -10.74 -17.29
N ASP A 175 -3.72 -11.07 -17.82
CA ASP A 175 -4.57 -12.17 -17.34
C ASP A 175 -3.88 -13.53 -17.32
N GLY A 176 -3.00 -13.82 -18.30
CA GLY A 176 -2.23 -15.06 -18.34
C GLY A 176 -1.32 -15.23 -17.12
N SER A 177 -0.62 -14.16 -16.71
CA SER A 177 0.24 -14.18 -15.52
C SER A 177 -0.57 -14.26 -14.23
N VAL A 178 -1.72 -13.59 -14.17
CA VAL A 178 -2.64 -13.67 -13.02
C VAL A 178 -3.15 -15.10 -12.87
N SER A 179 -3.58 -15.74 -13.96
CA SER A 179 -4.05 -17.12 -13.98
C SER A 179 -2.97 -18.10 -13.53
N GLU A 180 -1.73 -17.95 -14.04
CA GLU A 180 -0.60 -18.77 -13.65
C GLU A 180 -0.31 -18.68 -12.14
N ILE A 181 -0.28 -17.46 -11.58
CA ILE A 181 -0.01 -17.22 -10.17
C ILE A 181 -1.16 -17.72 -9.28
N ALA A 182 -2.40 -17.45 -9.66
CA ALA A 182 -3.58 -17.91 -8.93
C ALA A 182 -3.63 -19.44 -8.88
N HIS A 183 -3.35 -20.10 -10.01
CA HIS A 183 -3.24 -21.55 -10.07
C HIS A 183 -2.08 -22.05 -9.19
N GLY A 184 -0.91 -21.40 -9.24
CA GLY A 184 0.23 -21.78 -8.39
C GLY A 184 -0.06 -21.68 -6.90
N LEU A 185 -0.75 -20.63 -6.47
CA LEU A 185 -1.16 -20.45 -5.08
C LEU A 185 -2.17 -21.51 -4.63
N LEU A 186 -3.16 -21.81 -5.47
CA LEU A 186 -4.13 -22.86 -5.19
C LEU A 186 -3.45 -24.23 -5.10
N LEU A 187 -2.60 -24.57 -6.06
CA LEU A 187 -1.87 -25.84 -6.08
C LEU A 187 -1.00 -26.00 -4.85
N LYS A 188 -0.27 -24.94 -4.47
CA LYS A 188 0.56 -24.92 -3.26
C LYS A 188 -0.29 -25.15 -2.00
N ALA A 189 -1.44 -24.48 -1.90
CA ALA A 189 -2.35 -24.65 -0.76
C ALA A 189 -2.92 -26.08 -0.67
N GLN A 190 -3.17 -26.75 -1.79
CA GLN A 190 -3.61 -28.15 -1.80
C GLN A 190 -2.50 -29.10 -1.34
N ILE A 191 -1.29 -28.92 -1.88
CA ILE A 191 -0.12 -29.73 -1.53
C ILE A 191 0.20 -29.58 -0.04
N ASP A 192 0.23 -28.35 0.47
CA ASP A 192 0.51 -28.08 1.88
C ASP A 192 -0.58 -28.64 2.82
N ALA A 193 -1.81 -28.80 2.32
CA ALA A 193 -2.92 -29.43 3.03
C ALA A 193 -3.02 -30.96 2.82
N GLY A 194 -2.13 -31.56 2.03
CA GLY A 194 -2.13 -33.00 1.72
C GLY A 194 -3.37 -33.48 0.94
N LYS A 195 -4.00 -32.61 0.14
CA LYS A 195 -5.19 -32.94 -0.65
C LYS A 195 -4.84 -33.28 -2.09
N ASP A 196 -5.71 -34.09 -2.72
CA ASP A 196 -5.63 -34.43 -4.13
C ASP A 196 -5.76 -33.18 -5.02
N THR A 197 -4.98 -33.15 -6.10
CA THR A 197 -4.83 -32.03 -7.03
C THR A 197 -5.68 -32.19 -8.29
N ASP A 198 -6.19 -33.39 -8.58
CA ASP A 198 -6.81 -33.70 -9.89
C ASP A 198 -8.30 -33.36 -9.98
N TYR A 199 -9.04 -33.39 -8.87
CA TYR A 199 -10.46 -33.00 -8.86
C TYR A 199 -10.90 -32.35 -7.54
N VAL A 200 -11.08 -31.04 -7.57
CA VAL A 200 -11.26 -30.24 -6.37
C VAL A 200 -12.70 -29.72 -6.27
N LEU A 201 -13.59 -30.49 -5.63
CA LEU A 201 -14.96 -30.04 -5.33
C LEU A 201 -14.99 -28.92 -4.28
N ARG A 202 -14.00 -28.88 -3.38
CA ARG A 202 -13.88 -27.88 -2.31
C ARG A 202 -12.41 -27.45 -2.17
N PRO A 203 -11.98 -26.39 -2.88
CA PRO A 203 -10.60 -25.97 -2.86
C PRO A 203 -10.16 -25.51 -1.48
N VAL A 204 -8.91 -25.81 -1.14
CA VAL A 204 -8.24 -25.19 -0.01
C VAL A 204 -8.06 -23.72 -0.35
N ARG A 205 -8.42 -22.86 0.60
CA ARG A 205 -8.24 -21.42 0.43
C ARG A 205 -6.74 -21.13 0.38
N ALA A 206 -6.31 -20.36 -0.63
CA ALA A 206 -4.94 -19.87 -0.69
C ALA A 206 -4.63 -19.07 0.59
N PRO A 207 -3.44 -19.26 1.20
CA PRO A 207 -3.12 -18.64 2.49
C PRO A 207 -2.87 -17.13 2.38
N LEU A 208 -2.47 -16.65 1.21
CA LEU A 208 -2.11 -15.25 0.97
C LEU A 208 -3.09 -14.57 -0.01
N PRO A 209 -3.37 -13.27 0.20
CA PRO A 209 -4.11 -12.47 -0.78
C PRO A 209 -3.29 -12.21 -2.05
N LEU A 210 -3.98 -12.01 -3.18
CA LEU A 210 -3.37 -11.72 -4.48
C LEU A 210 -3.73 -10.29 -4.94
N GLY A 211 -2.73 -9.42 -5.04
CA GLY A 211 -2.85 -8.12 -5.70
C GLY A 211 -2.49 -8.21 -7.18
N VAL A 212 -3.26 -7.56 -8.04
CA VAL A 212 -3.01 -7.47 -9.48
C VAL A 212 -2.75 -6.02 -9.86
N ILE A 213 -1.64 -5.80 -10.54
CA ILE A 213 -1.27 -4.53 -11.13
C ILE A 213 -1.27 -4.71 -12.64
N PRO A 214 -2.28 -4.17 -13.35
CA PRO A 214 -2.36 -4.29 -14.79
C PRO A 214 -1.20 -3.50 -15.42
N ALA A 215 -0.44 -4.14 -16.30
CA ALA A 215 0.66 -3.49 -17.01
C ALA A 215 0.22 -2.62 -18.21
N GLY A 216 -1.08 -2.29 -18.33
CA GLY A 216 -1.66 -1.45 -19.40
C GLY A 216 -1.87 0.02 -19.01
N GLU A 217 -2.59 0.80 -19.84
CA GLU A 217 -2.73 2.27 -19.75
C GLU A 217 -3.30 2.82 -18.42
N ALA A 218 -3.79 1.97 -17.52
CA ALA A 218 -4.28 2.36 -16.20
C ALA A 218 -3.11 2.61 -15.22
N LYS A 219 -2.52 3.80 -15.29
CA LYS A 219 -1.49 4.27 -14.36
C LYS A 219 -2.02 4.26 -12.91
N ASN A 220 -1.22 3.77 -11.97
CA ASN A 220 -1.45 3.76 -10.52
C ASN A 220 -2.72 3.03 -10.02
N THR A 221 -3.23 2.05 -10.78
CA THR A 221 -4.37 1.25 -10.34
C THR A 221 -3.90 -0.11 -9.81
N ILE A 222 -4.36 -0.48 -8.61
CA ILE A 222 -4.19 -1.84 -8.07
C ILE A 222 -5.57 -2.48 -7.94
N THR A 223 -5.73 -3.65 -8.53
CA THR A 223 -6.90 -4.51 -8.31
C THR A 223 -6.57 -5.55 -7.25
N VAL A 224 -7.39 -5.68 -6.20
CA VAL A 224 -7.16 -6.69 -5.14
C VAL A 224 -8.18 -7.82 -5.31
N CYS A 225 -7.71 -9.07 -5.34
CA CYS A 225 -8.52 -10.27 -5.51
C CYS A 225 -8.51 -11.16 -4.25
#